data_AF-A0AA39TVR5-F1
#
_entry.id   AF-A0AA39TVR5-F1
#
_cell.length_a   1.000
_cell.length_b   1.000
_cell.length_c   1.000
_cell.angle_alpha   90.00
_cell.angle_beta   90.00
_cell.angle_gamma   90.00
#
_symmetry.space_group_name_H-M   'P 1'
#
loop_
_entity.id
_entity.type
_entity.pdbx_description
1 polymer ?
#
loop_
_entity_poly.entity_id
_entity_poly.type
_entity_poly.pdbx_seq_one_letter_code
_entity_poly.pdbx_strand_id
1 'polypeptide(L)'
;MNDSFTDTTDLCTSCIATSCKRRGFVHDPSHVLLKFDNIILDVRLRWIIPKARSLIIRIREELRYSLKNTIKPVEKGSSFLSSQTNNEMPTAATAPKCRCCDKDIFLPCWVCLFCKMDAYICDECGAEMKQSLPNNSHKLGEPLLRISDYAPRMEVVATEEKLAILYIKNLTQLISDSQLWKTESRVDSRRLKQY
;
A
#
# COMPACT_ATOMS: atom_id res chain seq x y z
N MET A 1 -1.38 12.73 -5.39
CA MET A 1 -2.66 12.07 -5.70
C MET A 1 -3.63 12.46 -4.60
N ASN A 2 -4.81 13.00 -4.96
CA ASN A 2 -5.87 13.27 -3.98
C ASN A 2 -6.58 11.94 -3.73
N ASP A 3 -6.03 11.14 -2.82
CA ASP A 3 -6.65 9.89 -2.41
C ASP A 3 -7.77 10.24 -1.43
N SER A 4 -8.94 10.58 -1.97
CA SER A 4 -10.15 10.76 -1.18
C SER A 4 -10.66 9.38 -0.76
N PHE A 5 -10.59 9.08 0.52
CA PHE A 5 -11.13 7.83 1.09
C PHE A 5 -12.64 7.90 1.35
N THR A 6 -13.31 8.91 0.78
CA THR A 6 -14.76 9.09 0.86
C THR A 6 -15.52 8.01 0.10
N ASP A 7 -14.91 7.45 -0.94
CA ASP A 7 -15.54 6.44 -1.80
C ASP A 7 -15.06 5.04 -1.38
N THR A 8 -15.78 4.44 -0.44
CA THR A 8 -15.60 3.05 -0.04
C THR A 8 -16.57 2.14 -0.79
N THR A 9 -16.11 0.97 -1.21
CA THR A 9 -16.97 -0.08 -1.78
C THR A 9 -16.58 -1.42 -1.20
N ASP A 10 -17.59 -2.18 -0.77
CA ASP A 10 -17.41 -3.56 -0.35
C ASP A 10 -17.21 -4.45 -1.58
N LEU A 11 -16.11 -5.20 -1.59
CA LEU A 11 -15.78 -6.18 -2.62
C LEU A 11 -15.96 -7.58 -2.05
N CYS A 12 -16.67 -8.45 -2.77
CA CYS A 12 -16.69 -9.87 -2.46
C CYS A 12 -15.40 -10.55 -2.93
N THR A 13 -15.20 -11.80 -2.51
CA THR A 13 -14.03 -12.60 -2.85
C THR A 13 -13.83 -12.82 -4.36
N SER A 14 -14.90 -12.80 -5.16
CA SER A 14 -14.79 -12.90 -6.63
C SER A 14 -14.47 -11.56 -7.30
N CYS A 15 -14.88 -10.44 -6.71
CA CYS A 15 -14.61 -9.09 -7.25
C CYS A 15 -13.24 -8.55 -6.85
N ILE A 16 -12.59 -9.12 -5.84
CA ILE A 16 -11.35 -8.58 -5.29
C ILE A 16 -10.19 -8.55 -6.30
N ALA A 17 -10.17 -9.52 -7.22
CA ALA A 17 -9.14 -9.71 -8.23
C ALA A 17 -9.54 -9.18 -9.62
N THR A 18 -10.74 -8.62 -9.77
CA THR A 18 -11.25 -8.12 -11.06
C THR A 18 -11.47 -6.62 -11.00
N SER A 19 -11.15 -5.91 -12.08
CA SER A 19 -11.48 -4.49 -12.15
C SER A 19 -13.00 -4.32 -12.20
N CYS A 20 -13.53 -3.36 -11.45
CA CYS A 20 -14.97 -3.10 -11.45
C CYS A 20 -15.26 -1.61 -11.27
N LYS A 21 -16.39 -1.16 -11.83
CA LYS A 21 -16.85 0.23 -11.70
C LYS A 21 -18.24 0.24 -11.10
N ARG A 22 -18.42 0.93 -9.97
CA ARG A 22 -19.71 1.03 -9.27
C ARG A 22 -19.89 2.44 -8.71
N ARG A 23 -20.95 3.14 -9.13
CA ARG A 23 -21.33 4.48 -8.61
C ARG A 23 -20.18 5.50 -8.60
N GLY A 24 -19.32 5.46 -9.63
CA GLY A 24 -18.16 6.35 -9.72
C GLY A 24 -16.88 5.80 -9.11
N PHE A 25 -16.97 4.82 -8.20
CA PHE A 25 -15.81 4.07 -7.72
C PHE A 25 -15.27 3.14 -8.81
N VAL A 26 -13.94 3.14 -9.00
CA VAL A 26 -13.24 2.23 -9.91
C VAL A 26 -12.24 1.42 -9.09
N HIS A 27 -12.50 0.12 -8.97
CA HIS A 27 -11.55 -0.84 -8.42
C HIS A 27 -10.58 -1.29 -9.52
N ASP A 28 -9.29 -1.26 -9.19
CA ASP A 28 -8.24 -1.89 -9.97
C ASP A 28 -7.56 -2.94 -9.07
N PRO A 29 -7.30 -4.17 -9.53
CA PRO A 29 -6.64 -5.21 -8.72
C PRO A 29 -5.27 -4.81 -8.15
N SER A 30 -4.62 -3.79 -8.72
CA SER A 30 -3.38 -3.21 -8.21
C SER A 30 -3.57 -2.29 -6.98
N HIS A 31 -4.80 -1.84 -6.72
CA HIS A 31 -5.12 -1.04 -5.55
C HIS A 31 -4.91 -1.82 -4.25
N VAL A 32 -4.50 -1.08 -3.23
CA VAL A 32 -4.33 -1.60 -1.88
C VAL A 32 -5.69 -1.78 -1.25
N LEU A 33 -5.95 -2.98 -0.73
CA LEU A 33 -7.23 -3.29 -0.09
C LEU A 33 -7.06 -3.46 1.41
N LEU A 34 -7.99 -2.87 2.15
CA LEU A 34 -8.14 -3.05 3.58
C LEU A 34 -9.39 -3.89 3.83
N LYS A 35 -9.25 -4.94 4.63
CA LYS A 35 -10.37 -5.73 5.13
C LYS A 35 -10.64 -5.35 6.57
N PHE A 36 -11.92 -5.11 6.85
CA PHE A 36 -12.45 -4.83 8.17
C PHE A 36 -13.59 -5.80 8.46
N ASP A 37 -13.57 -6.44 9.62
CA ASP A 37 -14.68 -7.31 10.05
C ASP A 37 -15.72 -6.52 10.88
N ASN A 38 -15.43 -5.25 11.17
CA ASN A 38 -16.27 -4.36 11.98
C ASN A 38 -16.49 -3.03 11.25
N ILE A 39 -17.56 -2.32 11.63
CA ILE A 39 -17.79 -0.94 11.21
C ILE A 39 -16.61 -0.07 11.70
N ILE A 40 -15.99 0.66 10.78
CA ILE A 40 -14.90 1.58 11.08
C ILE A 40 -15.42 3.00 11.01
N LEU A 41 -15.20 3.75 12.08
CA LEU A 41 -15.47 5.18 12.11
C LEU A 41 -14.40 5.95 11.32
N ASP A 42 -14.80 7.00 10.61
CA ASP A 42 -13.90 7.85 9.81
C ASP A 42 -12.68 8.35 10.60
N VAL A 43 -12.87 8.67 11.88
CA VAL A 43 -11.78 9.11 12.77
C VAL A 43 -10.68 8.05 12.92
N ARG A 44 -11.01 6.76 12.83
CA ARG A 44 -10.02 5.67 12.86
C ARG A 44 -9.29 5.53 11.53
N LEU A 45 -9.98 5.79 10.40
CA LEU A 45 -9.36 5.74 9.08
C LEU A 45 -8.19 6.70 8.97
N ARG A 46 -8.26 7.87 9.62
CA ARG A 46 -7.16 8.84 9.72
C ARG A 46 -5.84 8.23 10.19
N TRP A 47 -5.89 7.22 11.06
CA TRP A 47 -4.71 6.53 11.60
C TRP A 47 -4.37 5.25 10.84
N ILE A 48 -5.40 4.53 10.38
CA ILE A 48 -5.27 3.27 9.65
C ILE A 48 -4.59 3.48 8.30
N ILE A 49 -5.00 4.50 7.55
CA ILE A 49 -4.52 4.73 6.17
C ILE A 49 -3.02 5.01 6.10
N PRO A 50 -2.45 5.97 6.87
CA PRO A 50 -1.01 6.21 6.84
C PRO A 50 -0.21 4.96 7.24
N LYS A 51 -0.70 4.23 8.24
CA LYS A 51 -0.06 3.00 8.70
C LYS A 51 -0.06 1.92 7.63
N ALA A 52 -1.19 1.71 6.95
CA ALA A 52 -1.32 0.78 5.84
C ALA A 52 -0.32 1.08 4.72
N ARG A 53 -0.16 2.37 4.38
CA ARG A 53 0.80 2.84 3.36
C ARG A 53 2.25 2.57 3.76
N SER A 54 2.63 2.84 5.00
CA SER A 54 3.98 2.52 5.46
C SER A 54 4.22 1.01 5.49
N LEU A 55 3.21 0.24 5.91
CA LEU A 55 3.31 -1.21 6.03
C LEU A 55 3.45 -1.90 4.67
N ILE A 56 2.68 -1.48 3.65
CA ILE A 56 2.77 -2.10 2.32
C ILE A 56 4.15 -1.91 1.68
N ILE A 57 4.78 -0.74 1.87
CA ILE A 57 6.11 -0.46 1.33
C ILE A 57 7.11 -1.43 1.96
N ARG A 58 7.12 -1.51 3.30
CA ARG A 58 8.01 -2.40 4.06
C ARG A 58 7.85 -3.87 3.66
N ILE A 59 6.62 -4.38 3.66
CA ILE A 59 6.35 -5.79 3.36
C ILE A 59 6.69 -6.14 1.92
N ARG A 60 6.41 -5.24 0.96
CA ARG A 60 6.79 -5.47 -0.44
C ARG A 60 8.30 -5.53 -0.61
N GLU A 61 9.05 -4.72 0.11
CA GLU A 61 10.52 -4.77 0.09
C GLU A 61 11.05 -6.08 0.68
N GLU A 62 10.51 -6.50 1.83
CA GLU A 62 10.88 -7.75 2.51
C GLU A 62 10.59 -8.99 1.65
N LEU A 63 9.38 -9.06 1.07
CA LEU A 63 9.01 -10.17 0.19
C LEU A 63 9.85 -10.17 -1.10
N ARG A 64 10.10 -9.01 -1.70
CA ARG A 64 10.95 -8.89 -2.90
C ARG A 64 12.39 -9.34 -2.61
N TYR A 65 12.93 -8.99 -1.44
CA TYR A 65 14.25 -9.42 -1.01
C TYR A 65 14.31 -10.95 -0.81
N SER A 66 13.29 -11.50 -0.16
CA SER A 66 13.17 -12.95 0.07
C SER A 66 13.09 -13.73 -1.25
N LEU A 67 12.25 -13.30 -2.21
CA LEU A 67 12.16 -13.95 -3.52
C LEU A 67 13.49 -13.93 -4.29
N LYS A 68 14.22 -12.81 -4.28
CA LYS A 68 15.51 -12.70 -4.98
C LYS A 68 16.57 -13.64 -4.41
N ASN A 69 16.51 -13.94 -3.10
CA ASN A 69 17.48 -14.79 -2.44
C ASN A 69 17.16 -16.28 -2.59
N THR A 70 15.88 -16.64 -2.73
CA THR A 70 15.46 -18.02 -3.02
C THR A 70 15.84 -18.44 -4.44
N ILE A 71 15.86 -17.50 -5.38
CA ILE A 71 16.27 -17.73 -6.79
C ILE A 71 17.79 -17.49 -6.89
N LYS A 72 18.60 -18.35 -6.28
CA LYS A 72 20.03 -18.47 -6.60
C LYS A 72 20.27 -19.66 -7.53
N PRO A 73 21.29 -19.55 -8.40
CA PRO A 73 21.25 -20.07 -9.75
C PRO A 73 21.42 -21.59 -9.77
N VAL A 74 20.53 -22.26 -10.49
CA VAL A 74 20.79 -23.62 -10.98
C VAL A 74 22.15 -23.60 -11.67
N GLU A 75 23.05 -24.42 -11.13
CA GLU A 75 24.46 -24.50 -11.41
C GLU A 75 24.75 -24.62 -12.91
N LYS A 76 25.58 -23.71 -13.45
CA LYS A 76 26.49 -24.07 -14.55
C LYS A 76 27.86 -24.25 -13.92
N GLY A 77 28.25 -25.51 -13.81
CA GLY A 77 29.50 -25.94 -13.18
C GLY A 77 30.73 -25.25 -13.77
N SER A 78 31.66 -24.91 -12.88
CA SER A 78 33.08 -24.79 -13.18
C SER A 78 33.83 -24.69 -11.86
N SER A 79 34.59 -25.74 -11.57
CA SER A 79 35.44 -25.94 -10.41
C SER A 79 36.49 -24.84 -10.26
N PHE A 80 36.56 -24.17 -9.11
CA PHE A 80 37.81 -23.61 -8.61
C PHE A 80 37.85 -23.65 -7.08
N LEU A 81 38.88 -24.33 -6.56
CA LEU A 81 39.33 -24.35 -5.17
C LEU A 81 39.91 -22.98 -4.81
N SER A 82 39.42 -22.30 -3.78
CA SER A 82 40.26 -21.40 -2.96
C SER A 82 39.58 -20.97 -1.65
N SER A 83 40.26 -21.34 -0.57
CA SER A 83 40.59 -20.55 0.63
C SER A 83 39.47 -19.96 1.49
N GLN A 84 39.42 -20.50 2.72
CA GLN A 84 38.70 -20.02 3.90
C GLN A 84 38.84 -18.51 4.13
N THR A 85 37.71 -17.81 4.04
CA THR A 85 37.43 -16.63 4.85
C THR A 85 36.16 -16.92 5.64
N ASN A 86 36.13 -16.51 6.91
CA ASN A 86 35.00 -16.70 7.82
C ASN A 86 33.78 -15.93 7.31
N ASN A 87 33.04 -16.56 6.38
CA ASN A 87 31.76 -16.08 5.90
C ASN A 87 30.73 -16.41 6.97
N GLU A 88 30.26 -15.40 7.70
CA GLU A 88 28.97 -15.46 8.37
C GLU A 88 27.94 -15.89 7.32
N MET A 89 27.55 -17.16 7.43
CA MET A 89 26.66 -17.81 6.49
C MET A 89 25.35 -17.01 6.50
N PRO A 90 24.92 -16.41 5.38
CA PRO A 90 23.66 -15.67 5.33
C PRO A 90 22.58 -16.63 5.78
N THR A 91 22.02 -16.41 6.96
CA THR A 91 20.95 -17.25 7.48
C THR A 91 19.81 -17.10 6.48
N ALA A 92 19.53 -18.17 5.74
CA ALA A 92 18.52 -18.15 4.69
C ALA A 92 17.22 -17.63 5.31
N ALA A 93 16.73 -16.51 4.78
CA ALA A 93 15.49 -15.91 5.26
C ALA A 93 14.38 -16.95 5.09
N THR A 94 13.84 -17.42 6.22
CA THR A 94 12.73 -18.38 6.20
C THR A 94 11.49 -17.67 5.67
N ALA A 95 10.72 -18.36 4.81
CA ALA A 95 9.49 -17.79 4.29
C ALA A 95 8.53 -17.47 5.45
N PRO A 96 7.80 -16.34 5.40
CA PRO A 96 6.81 -16.03 6.42
C PRO A 96 5.72 -17.10 6.42
N LYS A 97 5.22 -17.45 7.61
CA LYS A 97 4.19 -18.48 7.79
C LYS A 97 2.83 -17.88 8.12
N CYS A 98 1.78 -18.55 7.68
CA CYS A 98 0.41 -18.19 7.97
C CYS A 98 0.10 -18.40 9.44
N ARG A 99 -0.41 -17.37 10.10
CA ARG A 99 -0.72 -17.41 11.53
C ARG A 99 -1.93 -18.31 11.87
N CYS A 100 -2.73 -18.69 10.87
CA CYS A 100 -3.89 -19.56 11.06
C CYS A 100 -3.58 -21.04 10.76
N CYS A 101 -2.73 -21.35 9.77
CA CYS A 101 -2.50 -22.73 9.34
C CYS A 101 -1.02 -23.17 9.32
N ASP A 102 -0.09 -22.32 9.73
CA ASP A 102 1.38 -22.53 9.77
C ASP A 102 2.05 -22.89 8.43
N LYS A 103 1.30 -22.84 7.32
CA LYS A 103 1.84 -23.01 5.97
C LYS A 103 2.61 -21.76 5.52
N ASP A 104 3.59 -21.94 4.65
CA ASP A 104 4.32 -20.84 4.04
C ASP A 104 3.38 -19.90 3.27
N ILE A 105 3.66 -18.60 3.36
CA ILE A 105 2.85 -17.54 2.76
C ILE A 105 3.35 -17.24 1.36
N PHE A 106 2.40 -17.25 0.43
CA PHE A 106 2.57 -16.78 -0.93
C PHE A 106 1.65 -15.58 -1.17
N LEU A 107 1.99 -14.77 -2.19
CA LEU A 107 1.12 -13.68 -2.63
C LEU A 107 -0.02 -14.23 -3.50
N PRO A 108 -1.24 -13.66 -3.42
CA PRO A 108 -1.65 -12.61 -2.50
C PRO A 108 -1.81 -13.14 -1.05
N CYS A 109 -1.54 -12.28 -0.07
CA CYS A 109 -1.74 -12.59 1.34
C CYS A 109 -2.34 -11.40 2.09
N TRP A 110 -2.73 -11.64 3.34
CA TRP A 110 -3.27 -10.64 4.26
C TRP A 110 -2.29 -10.41 5.39
N VAL A 111 -2.12 -9.16 5.82
CA VAL A 111 -1.24 -8.81 6.94
C VAL A 111 -1.94 -7.91 7.91
N CYS A 112 -1.87 -8.23 9.21
CA CYS A 112 -2.49 -7.40 10.23
C CYS A 112 -1.76 -6.05 10.38
N LEU A 113 -2.52 -4.96 10.38
CA LEU A 113 -1.95 -3.61 10.53
C LEU A 113 -1.39 -3.31 11.93
N PHE A 114 -1.86 -4.00 12.97
CA PHE A 114 -1.59 -3.62 14.36
C PHE A 114 -0.77 -4.62 15.16
N CYS A 115 -0.55 -5.83 14.65
CA CYS A 115 0.33 -6.78 15.32
C CYS A 115 1.78 -6.27 15.32
N LYS A 116 2.49 -6.47 16.44
CA LYS A 116 3.90 -6.04 16.60
C LYS A 116 4.85 -6.82 15.68
N MET A 117 4.59 -8.11 15.53
CA MET A 117 5.21 -8.94 14.51
C MET A 117 4.24 -9.02 13.34
N ASP A 118 4.74 -8.90 12.11
CA ASP A 118 3.93 -9.00 10.90
C ASP A 118 3.18 -10.33 10.90
N ALA A 119 1.88 -10.25 11.21
CA ALA A 119 1.02 -11.40 11.29
C ALA A 119 0.43 -11.65 9.90
N TYR A 120 1.05 -12.55 9.17
CA TYR A 120 0.62 -12.97 7.84
C TYR A 120 -0.51 -14.00 7.92
N ILE A 121 -1.48 -13.87 7.03
CA ILE A 121 -2.62 -14.76 6.88
C ILE A 121 -2.74 -15.10 5.39
N CYS A 122 -2.79 -16.39 5.04
CA CYS A 122 -2.93 -16.81 3.63
C CYS A 122 -4.31 -16.42 3.09
N ASP A 123 -4.46 -16.32 1.76
CA ASP A 123 -5.72 -15.89 1.15
C ASP A 123 -6.90 -16.81 1.53
N GLU A 124 -6.66 -18.13 1.63
CA GLU A 124 -7.64 -19.13 2.08
C GLU A 124 -8.16 -18.82 3.50
N CYS A 125 -7.27 -18.64 4.47
CA CYS A 125 -7.66 -18.34 5.85
C CYS A 125 -8.29 -16.95 5.99
N GLY A 126 -7.85 -16.00 5.15
CA GLY A 126 -8.44 -14.66 5.07
C GLY A 126 -9.87 -14.68 4.53
N ALA A 127 -10.19 -15.57 3.58
CA ALA A 127 -11.53 -15.73 3.04
C ALA A 127 -12.49 -16.38 4.06
N GLU A 128 -12.04 -17.39 4.78
CA GLU A 128 -12.86 -18.15 5.75
C GLU A 128 -13.00 -17.47 7.11
N MET A 129 -12.31 -16.34 7.35
CA MET A 129 -12.21 -15.68 8.66
C MET A 129 -11.81 -16.67 9.77
N LYS A 130 -10.91 -17.61 9.45
CA LYS A 130 -10.46 -18.63 10.40
C LYS A 130 -9.85 -17.98 11.63
N GLN A 131 -10.29 -18.43 12.81
CA GLN A 131 -9.69 -18.00 14.06
C GLN A 131 -8.20 -18.33 14.09
N SER A 132 -7.41 -17.44 14.67
CA SER A 132 -5.98 -17.68 14.84
C SER A 132 -5.73 -18.85 15.79
N LEU A 133 -4.63 -19.57 15.61
CA LEU A 133 -4.21 -20.63 16.52
C LEU A 133 -4.09 -20.11 17.98
N PRO A 134 -4.33 -20.97 19.00
CA PRO A 134 -4.55 -20.58 20.40
C PRO A 134 -3.40 -19.88 21.16
N ASN A 135 -2.33 -19.42 20.50
CA ASN A 135 -1.23 -18.65 21.13
C ASN A 135 -0.90 -17.36 20.36
N ASN A 136 -1.85 -16.86 19.58
CA ASN A 136 -1.61 -15.74 18.68
C ASN A 136 -2.23 -14.47 19.25
N SER A 137 -1.39 -13.45 19.44
CA SER A 137 -1.80 -12.13 19.92
C SER A 137 -2.67 -11.34 18.92
N HIS A 138 -3.02 -11.93 17.77
CA HIS A 138 -3.88 -11.31 16.80
C HIS A 138 -5.33 -11.39 17.27
N LYS A 139 -5.93 -10.24 17.54
CA LYS A 139 -7.34 -10.13 17.92
C LYS A 139 -8.20 -10.19 16.66
N LEU A 140 -9.30 -10.93 16.73
CA LEU A 140 -10.33 -10.92 15.69
C LEU A 140 -10.84 -9.49 15.46
N GLY A 141 -11.06 -9.12 14.21
CA GLY A 141 -11.54 -7.80 13.82
C GLY A 141 -10.48 -6.70 13.75
N GLU A 142 -9.20 -7.02 13.99
CA GLU A 142 -8.10 -6.11 13.65
C GLU A 142 -8.00 -5.96 12.13
N PRO A 143 -7.84 -4.73 11.61
CA PRO A 143 -7.74 -4.48 10.18
C PRO A 143 -6.62 -5.30 9.51
N LEU A 144 -6.95 -5.86 8.35
CA LEU A 144 -6.02 -6.62 7.52
C LEU A 144 -5.74 -5.87 6.22
N LEU A 145 -4.49 -5.90 5.79
CA LEU A 145 -3.99 -5.32 4.55
C LEU A 145 -3.77 -6.43 3.53
N ARG A 146 -4.40 -6.36 2.36
CA ARG A 146 -4.10 -7.29 1.26
C ARG A 146 -2.80 -6.86 0.59
N ILE A 147 -1.84 -7.78 0.54
CA ILE A 147 -0.62 -7.65 -0.23
C ILE A 147 -0.77 -8.52 -1.47
N SER A 148 -0.75 -7.90 -2.64
CA SER A 148 -0.83 -8.59 -3.92
C SER A 148 0.50 -8.50 -4.65
N ASP A 149 0.80 -9.49 -5.50
CA ASP A 149 1.99 -9.52 -6.38
C ASP A 149 1.84 -8.63 -7.62
N TYR A 150 0.84 -7.74 -7.62
CA TYR A 150 0.87 -6.62 -8.53
C TYR A 150 2.02 -5.72 -8.09
N ALA A 151 3.21 -6.03 -8.62
CA ALA A 151 4.17 -4.99 -8.95
C ALA A 151 3.35 -4.02 -9.78
N PRO A 152 3.05 -2.80 -9.28
CA PRO A 152 2.68 -1.77 -10.23
C PRO A 152 3.80 -1.83 -11.25
N ARG A 153 3.45 -2.04 -12.53
CA ARG A 153 4.32 -1.51 -13.56
C ARG A 153 4.44 -0.07 -13.12
N MET A 154 5.57 0.29 -12.52
CA MET A 154 6.03 1.64 -12.65
C MET A 154 6.26 1.74 -14.15
N GLU A 155 5.17 1.94 -14.89
CA GLU A 155 5.20 2.96 -15.92
C GLU A 155 5.79 4.13 -15.15
N VAL A 156 7.09 4.31 -15.37
CA VAL A 156 7.76 5.56 -15.16
C VAL A 156 7.02 6.48 -16.11
N VAL A 157 5.78 6.86 -15.75
CA VAL A 157 5.13 8.05 -16.25
C VAL A 157 6.19 9.08 -15.93
N ALA A 158 6.88 9.50 -16.99
CA ALA A 158 8.15 10.18 -16.91
C ALA A 158 8.03 11.20 -15.79
N THR A 159 8.94 11.17 -14.83
CA THR A 159 8.93 12.10 -13.68
C THR A 159 8.74 13.55 -14.13
N GLU A 160 9.15 13.85 -15.35
CA GLU A 160 8.92 15.07 -16.12
C GLU A 160 7.43 15.43 -16.32
N GLU A 161 6.55 14.49 -16.66
CA GLU A 161 5.13 14.76 -16.89
C GLU A 161 4.40 15.07 -15.57
N LYS A 162 4.72 14.35 -14.49
CA LYS A 162 4.21 14.66 -13.14
C LYS A 162 4.75 16.01 -12.64
N LEU A 163 6.00 16.34 -12.92
CA LEU A 163 6.59 17.65 -12.61
C LEU A 163 5.93 18.76 -13.42
N ALA A 164 5.66 18.54 -14.71
CA ALA A 164 4.97 19.51 -15.56
C ALA A 164 3.55 19.80 -15.05
N ILE A 165 2.80 18.76 -14.65
CA ILE A 165 1.46 18.94 -14.05
C ILE A 165 1.52 19.75 -12.74
N LEU A 166 2.51 19.47 -11.88
CA LEU A 166 2.70 20.23 -10.64
C LEU A 166 3.07 21.69 -10.91
N TYR A 167 3.92 21.94 -11.91
CA TYR A 167 4.32 23.27 -12.32
C TYR A 167 3.14 24.09 -12.85
N ILE A 168 2.31 23.49 -13.71
CA ILE A 168 1.09 24.12 -14.22
C ILE A 168 0.12 24.45 -13.09
N LYS A 169 -0.10 23.53 -12.15
CA LYS A 169 -0.97 23.79 -10.98
C LYS A 169 -0.48 24.98 -10.15
N ASN A 170 0.82 25.05 -9.88
CA ASN A 170 1.40 26.16 -9.12
C ASN A 170 1.24 27.51 -9.84
N LEU A 171 1.49 27.55 -11.16
CA LEU A 171 1.23 28.72 -11.99
C LEU A 171 -0.23 29.16 -11.96
N THR A 172 -1.16 28.21 -12.04
CA THR A 172 -2.60 28.50 -12.02
C THR A 172 -3.04 29.08 -10.67
N GLN A 173 -2.46 28.59 -9.57
CA GLN A 173 -2.69 29.13 -8.23
C GLN A 173 -2.19 30.58 -8.12
N LEU A 174 -0.96 30.84 -8.56
CA LEU A 174 -0.37 32.20 -8.53
C LEU A 174 -1.18 33.20 -9.36
N ILE A 175 -1.69 32.78 -10.52
CA ILE A 175 -2.57 33.62 -11.34
C ILE A 175 -3.88 33.92 -10.61
N SER A 176 -4.46 32.92 -9.95
CA SER A 176 -5.70 33.08 -9.18
C SER A 176 -5.51 34.05 -8.03
N ASP A 177 -4.43 33.92 -7.27
CA ASP A 177 -4.09 34.81 -6.15
C ASP A 177 -3.84 36.25 -6.66
N SER A 178 -3.22 36.41 -7.84
CA SER A 178 -3.03 37.72 -8.47
C SER A 178 -4.34 38.37 -8.90
N GLN A 179 -5.31 37.60 -9.40
CA GLN A 179 -6.62 38.17 -9.73
C GLN A 179 -7.38 38.59 -8.47
N LEU A 180 -7.24 37.83 -7.38
CA LEU A 180 -7.83 38.17 -6.08
C LEU A 180 -7.35 39.52 -5.56
N TRP A 181 -6.02 39.76 -5.59
CA TRP A 181 -5.43 41.03 -5.14
C TRP A 181 -5.94 42.24 -5.96
N LYS A 182 -6.12 42.05 -7.28
CA LYS A 182 -6.66 43.09 -8.18
C LYS A 182 -8.12 43.40 -7.86
N THR A 183 -8.91 42.39 -7.51
CA THR A 183 -10.31 42.61 -7.14
C THR A 183 -10.43 43.31 -5.79
N GLU A 184 -9.61 42.94 -4.80
CA GLU A 184 -9.57 43.61 -3.50
C GLU A 184 -9.20 45.09 -3.63
N SER A 185 -8.13 45.40 -4.39
CA SER A 185 -7.71 46.79 -4.63
C SER A 185 -8.78 47.66 -5.30
N ARG A 186 -9.57 47.07 -6.20
CA ARG A 186 -10.69 47.76 -6.86
C ARG A 186 -11.85 48.02 -5.90
N VAL A 187 -12.11 47.13 -4.94
CA VAL A 187 -13.13 47.31 -3.91
C VAL A 187 -12.72 48.45 -2.97
N ASP A 188 -11.47 48.46 -2.50
CA ASP A 188 -10.98 49.50 -1.60
C ASP A 188 -10.96 50.88 -2.26
N SER A 189 -10.54 50.95 -3.52
CA SER A 189 -10.58 52.19 -4.31
C SER A 189 -12.00 52.76 -4.50
N ARG A 190 -13.02 51.90 -4.50
CA ARG A 190 -14.43 52.33 -4.58
C ARG A 190 -14.94 52.83 -3.23
N ARG A 191 -14.53 52.20 -2.13
CA ARG A 191 -14.89 52.63 -0.77
C ARG A 191 -14.33 54.02 -0.46
N LEU A 192 -13.09 54.30 -0.87
CA LEU A 192 -12.45 55.61 -0.65
C LEU A 192 -13.11 56.76 -1.42
N LYS A 193 -13.84 56.49 -2.50
CA LYS A 193 -14.55 57.52 -3.28
C LYS A 193 -15.93 57.89 -2.70
N GLN A 194 -16.37 57.20 -1.66
CA GLN A 194 -17.68 57.42 -1.02
C GLN A 194 -17.58 58.25 0.28
N TYR A 195 -16.36 58.62 0.69
CA TYR A 195 -16.06 59.52 1.80
C TYR A 195 -15.43 60.80 1.25
#